data_AF-A0A5T0PXF3-F1
#
_entry.id   AF-A0A5T0PXF3-F1
#
_cell.length_a   1.000
_cell.length_b   1.000
_cell.length_c   1.000
_cell.angle_alpha   90.00
_cell.angle_beta   90.00
_cell.angle_gamma   90.00
#
_symmetry.space_group_name_H-M   'P 1'
#
loop_
_entity.id
_entity.type
_entity.pdbx_description
1 polymer ?
#
loop_
_entity_poly.entity_id
_entity_poly.type
_entity_poly.pdbx_seq_one_letter_code
_entity_poly.pdbx_strand_id
1 'polypeptide(L)'
;MKMRYCFILFLSLVLSSNLLANNFSQKKVIKIEKSADSFEVIDLNQNVANPNLNQQKALFDSSTLIEKKSQITKDKDIDFAIVLTSRKNFGYFLDGFRVSDKEFSTLFAKNLIQSLKLNWVNSVANGIYQSPKTLSYFSPKDAKLINVSPFLTQEKDKAKMYAKFTDYVVVVNLQDFYVNITNYFITTSKEGVANVNFKIISTRNGKILAAKNAELNLTLKDQDAKQNYQDIVNQMPKMLASVIDNEIKKLKSTIN
;
A
#
# COMPACT_ATOMS: atom_id res chain seq x y z
N MET A 1 29.74 -50.13 -32.97
CA MET A 1 29.54 -49.20 -31.83
C MET A 1 28.98 -47.84 -32.23
N LYS A 2 29.49 -47.14 -33.25
CA LYS A 2 29.01 -45.80 -33.67
C LYS A 2 27.51 -45.71 -33.99
N MET A 3 26.94 -46.73 -34.63
CA MET A 3 25.53 -46.74 -35.03
C MET A 3 24.55 -46.81 -33.83
N ARG A 4 24.94 -47.44 -32.72
CA ARG A 4 24.15 -47.48 -31.47
C ARG A 4 24.07 -46.11 -30.82
N TYR A 5 25.16 -45.33 -30.83
CA TYR A 5 25.16 -43.98 -30.27
C TYR A 5 24.33 -43.02 -31.12
N CYS A 6 24.38 -43.11 -32.46
CA CYS A 6 23.49 -42.32 -33.32
C CYS A 6 22.02 -42.67 -33.10
N PHE A 7 21.70 -43.96 -32.91
CA PHE A 7 20.32 -44.39 -32.65
C PHE A 7 19.82 -43.86 -31.29
N ILE A 8 20.65 -43.89 -30.24
CA ILE A 8 20.30 -43.34 -28.92
C ILE A 8 20.13 -41.81 -28.99
N LEU A 9 20.98 -41.11 -29.75
CA LEU A 9 20.89 -39.67 -29.93
C LEU A 9 19.64 -39.26 -30.72
N PHE A 10 19.28 -40.04 -31.75
CA PHE A 10 18.09 -39.80 -32.53
C PHE A 10 16.82 -40.11 -31.71
N LEU A 11 16.84 -41.17 -30.92
CA LEU A 11 15.74 -41.53 -30.02
C LEU A 11 15.55 -40.49 -28.92
N SER A 12 16.62 -39.90 -28.36
CA SER A 12 16.52 -38.82 -27.38
C SER A 12 16.02 -37.50 -27.99
N LEU A 13 16.36 -37.21 -29.25
CA LEU A 13 15.82 -36.06 -30.00
C LEU A 13 14.33 -36.22 -30.32
N VAL A 14 13.87 -37.42 -30.67
CA VAL A 14 12.45 -37.70 -30.98
C VAL A 14 11.58 -37.82 -29.71
N LEU A 15 12.14 -38.31 -28.60
CA LEU A 15 11.44 -38.34 -27.30
C LEU A 15 11.34 -36.94 -26.66
N SER A 16 12.31 -36.04 -26.91
CA SER A 16 12.26 -34.65 -26.44
C SER A 16 11.31 -33.76 -27.25
N SER A 17 11.04 -34.06 -28.53
CA SER A 17 10.02 -33.33 -29.29
C SER A 17 8.60 -33.54 -28.73
N ASN A 18 8.33 -34.67 -28.08
CA ASN A 18 7.04 -34.93 -27.41
C ASN A 18 6.95 -34.26 -26.03
N LEU A 19 8.08 -33.93 -25.39
CA LEU A 19 8.11 -33.13 -24.15
C LEU A 19 7.89 -31.63 -24.41
N LEU A 20 8.18 -31.15 -25.63
CA LEU A 20 7.92 -29.78 -26.07
C LEU A 20 6.54 -29.58 -26.73
N ALA A 21 5.79 -30.67 -26.96
CA ALA A 21 4.52 -30.63 -27.67
C ALA A 21 3.29 -30.43 -26.76
N ASN A 22 3.46 -30.22 -25.45
CA ASN A 22 2.32 -30.11 -24.54
C ASN A 22 2.51 -29.01 -23.48
N ASN A 23 2.34 -27.75 -23.90
CA ASN A 23 1.36 -26.81 -23.32
C ASN A 23 1.65 -25.36 -23.75
N PHE A 24 0.58 -24.66 -24.15
CA PHE A 24 0.49 -23.22 -24.52
C PHE A 24 0.84 -22.81 -25.96
N SER A 25 -0.05 -23.12 -26.92
CA SER A 25 -0.53 -22.12 -27.88
C SER A 25 -1.80 -22.57 -28.61
N GLN A 26 -2.82 -23.00 -27.87
CA GLN A 26 -4.19 -22.93 -28.39
C GLN A 26 -4.88 -21.82 -27.64
N LYS A 27 -4.89 -20.62 -28.23
CA LYS A 27 -5.92 -19.61 -27.94
C LYS A 27 -7.26 -20.32 -28.12
N LYS A 28 -7.88 -20.76 -27.02
CA LYS A 28 -9.30 -21.12 -27.04
C LYS A 28 -10.08 -19.83 -27.31
N VAL A 29 -10.45 -19.62 -28.56
CA VAL A 29 -11.45 -18.61 -28.92
C VAL A 29 -12.79 -19.16 -28.46
N ILE A 30 -13.24 -18.72 -27.29
CA ILE A 30 -14.61 -18.98 -26.85
C ILE A 30 -15.49 -18.07 -27.72
N LYS A 31 -16.14 -18.65 -28.72
CA LYS A 31 -17.15 -17.94 -29.51
C LYS A 31 -18.44 -17.96 -28.70
N ILE A 32 -18.71 -16.87 -28.00
CA ILE A 32 -19.93 -16.69 -27.21
C ILE A 32 -21.06 -16.38 -28.19
N GLU A 33 -22.02 -17.29 -28.33
CA GLU A 33 -23.23 -17.05 -29.11
C GLU A 33 -24.22 -16.24 -28.27
N LYS A 34 -24.49 -14.99 -28.70
CA LYS A 34 -25.35 -14.02 -28.00
C LYS A 34 -26.77 -14.52 -27.68
N SER A 35 -27.19 -15.66 -28.21
CA SER A 35 -28.55 -16.19 -28.12
C SER A 35 -28.74 -17.33 -27.12
N ALA A 36 -27.67 -17.92 -26.57
CA ALA A 36 -27.78 -19.09 -25.69
C ALA A 36 -27.38 -18.84 -24.23
N ASP A 37 -26.51 -17.85 -23.99
CA ASP A 37 -26.02 -17.53 -22.65
C ASP A 37 -26.61 -16.19 -22.17
N SER A 38 -27.46 -16.23 -21.14
CA SER A 38 -27.94 -15.02 -20.47
C SER A 38 -26.81 -14.41 -19.64
N PHE A 39 -25.98 -13.58 -20.29
CA PHE A 39 -24.99 -12.78 -19.61
C PHE A 39 -25.59 -11.42 -19.24
N GLU A 40 -25.65 -11.15 -17.94
CA GLU A 40 -25.80 -9.79 -17.44
C GLU A 40 -24.38 -9.18 -17.41
N VAL A 41 -24.12 -8.27 -18.34
CA VAL A 41 -22.87 -7.47 -18.29
C VAL A 41 -23.01 -6.53 -17.11
N ILE A 42 -22.42 -6.90 -15.98
CA ILE A 42 -22.25 -6.00 -14.84
C ILE A 42 -21.20 -4.98 -15.28
N ASP A 43 -21.66 -3.86 -15.80
CA ASP A 43 -20.83 -2.68 -15.99
C ASP A 43 -20.37 -2.21 -14.61
N LEU A 44 -19.09 -2.41 -14.31
CA LEU A 44 -18.48 -2.03 -13.04
C LEU A 44 -18.41 -0.52 -12.84
N ASN A 45 -18.90 0.30 -13.80
CA ASN A 45 -18.91 1.76 -13.74
C ASN A 45 -17.56 2.26 -13.21
N GLN A 46 -16.46 1.68 -13.72
CA GLN A 46 -15.10 2.12 -13.46
C GLN A 46 -14.84 3.37 -14.29
N ASN A 47 -15.65 4.41 -14.05
CA ASN A 47 -15.21 5.77 -14.19
C ASN A 47 -14.09 5.96 -13.17
N VAL A 48 -12.88 5.53 -13.54
CA VAL A 48 -11.66 5.95 -12.88
C VAL A 48 -11.51 7.42 -13.26
N ALA A 49 -12.29 8.27 -12.61
CA ALA A 49 -11.80 9.57 -12.25
C ALA A 49 -10.58 9.27 -11.37
N ASN A 50 -9.42 9.18 -12.01
CA ASN A 50 -8.13 9.35 -11.38
C ASN A 50 -7.91 10.87 -11.46
N PRO A 51 -8.51 11.69 -10.58
CA PRO A 51 -8.14 13.10 -10.53
C PRO A 51 -6.65 13.07 -10.24
N ASN A 52 -5.87 13.51 -11.23
CA ASN A 52 -4.43 13.59 -11.20
C ASN A 52 -4.02 14.03 -9.78
N LEU A 53 -3.40 13.16 -8.99
CA LEU A 53 -3.20 13.39 -7.55
C LEU A 53 -2.43 14.68 -7.28
N ASN A 54 -1.58 15.07 -8.26
CA ASN A 54 -0.83 16.32 -8.31
C ASN A 54 -1.70 17.58 -8.47
N GLN A 55 -2.96 17.43 -8.88
CA GLN A 55 -3.92 18.52 -9.12
C GLN A 55 -5.02 18.59 -8.04
N GLN A 56 -4.98 17.73 -7.01
CA GLN A 56 -5.95 17.80 -5.93
C GLN A 56 -5.69 19.03 -5.05
N LYS A 57 -6.60 20.01 -5.09
CA LYS A 57 -6.62 21.10 -4.12
C LYS A 57 -7.16 20.54 -2.81
N ALA A 58 -6.32 20.42 -1.79
CA ALA A 58 -6.81 20.08 -0.46
C ALA A 58 -7.56 21.28 0.14
N LEU A 59 -8.78 21.01 0.62
CA LEU A 59 -9.70 21.95 1.28
C LEU A 59 -9.78 21.67 2.79
N PHE A 60 -8.75 21.04 3.37
CA PHE A 60 -8.77 20.67 4.79
C PHE A 60 -7.93 21.65 5.61
N ASP A 61 -8.62 22.49 6.37
CA ASP A 61 -8.01 23.39 7.35
C ASP A 61 -8.35 22.92 8.78
N SER A 62 -7.36 22.41 9.50
CA SER A 62 -7.53 21.94 10.87
C SER A 62 -7.58 23.08 11.90
N SER A 63 -7.37 24.33 11.49
CA SER A 63 -7.46 25.50 12.40
C SER A 63 -8.85 25.66 13.02
N THR A 64 -9.89 25.14 12.37
CA THR A 64 -11.28 25.12 12.85
C THR A 64 -11.58 24.00 13.85
N LEU A 65 -10.72 22.99 13.94
CA LEU A 65 -10.91 21.80 14.77
C LEU A 65 -10.15 21.88 16.10
N ILE A 66 -9.24 22.86 16.25
CA ILE A 66 -8.43 23.03 17.45
C ILE A 66 -9.13 24.05 18.36
N GLU A 67 -9.65 23.60 19.51
CA GLU A 67 -10.00 24.52 20.59
C GLU A 67 -8.72 25.22 21.07
N LYS A 68 -8.58 26.50 20.72
CA LYS A 68 -7.46 27.32 21.19
C LYS A 68 -7.55 27.49 22.72
N LYS A 69 -6.90 26.62 23.48
CA LYS A 69 -6.52 26.95 24.86
C LYS A 69 -5.42 28.00 24.81
N SER A 70 -5.63 29.11 25.51
CA SER A 70 -4.99 30.41 25.34
C SER A 70 -3.54 30.52 25.85
N GLN A 71 -2.88 29.44 26.28
CA GLN A 71 -1.56 29.52 26.95
C GLN A 71 -0.64 28.35 26.59
N ILE A 72 -0.52 28.01 25.32
CA ILE A 72 0.41 26.96 24.88
C ILE A 72 1.37 27.56 23.86
N THR A 73 2.59 27.85 24.31
CA THR A 73 3.68 28.24 23.43
C THR A 73 4.07 27.02 22.60
N LYS A 74 3.97 27.15 21.27
CA LYS A 74 4.40 26.11 20.33
C LYS A 74 5.90 25.86 20.51
N ASP A 75 6.30 24.60 20.66
CA ASP A 75 7.71 24.23 20.65
C ASP A 75 8.31 24.36 19.25
N LYS A 76 9.64 24.17 19.13
CA LYS A 76 10.34 24.28 17.84
C LYS A 76 10.27 23.00 17.01
N ASP A 77 9.69 21.93 17.55
CA ASP A 77 9.70 20.64 16.89
C ASP A 77 8.61 20.59 15.82
N ILE A 78 8.91 19.90 14.72
CA ILE A 78 7.93 19.67 13.65
C ILE A 78 7.12 18.43 14.03
N ASP A 79 5.86 18.64 14.39
CA ASP A 79 4.93 17.59 14.82
C ASP A 79 4.13 17.02 13.63
N PHE A 80 4.01 15.70 13.55
CA PHE A 80 3.28 14.99 12.50
C PHE A 80 2.08 14.24 13.05
N ALA A 81 0.97 14.28 12.33
CA ALA A 81 -0.13 13.33 12.48
C ALA A 81 -0.14 12.35 11.31
N ILE A 82 -0.81 11.21 11.49
CA ILE A 82 -0.95 10.18 10.46
C ILE A 82 -2.41 9.74 10.30
N VAL A 83 -2.78 9.52 9.04
CA VAL A 83 -4.05 8.93 8.63
C VAL A 83 -3.73 7.74 7.74
N LEU A 84 -4.22 6.56 8.12
CA LEU A 84 -3.99 5.32 7.39
C LEU A 84 -5.32 4.70 6.99
N THR A 85 -5.44 4.39 5.70
CA THR A 85 -6.61 3.69 5.15
C THR A 85 -6.18 2.50 4.32
N SER A 86 -7.05 1.49 4.23
CA SER A 86 -6.85 0.32 3.38
C SER A 86 -8.11 -0.05 2.61
N ARG A 87 -7.92 -0.54 1.39
CA ARG A 87 -8.99 -1.19 0.63
C ARG A 87 -9.05 -2.68 0.92
N LYS A 88 -10.19 -3.31 0.59
CA LYS A 88 -10.46 -4.74 0.86
C LYS A 88 -9.49 -5.70 0.18
N ASN A 89 -8.88 -5.29 -0.92
CA ASN A 89 -7.89 -6.05 -1.69
C ASN A 89 -6.47 -5.97 -1.10
N PHE A 90 -6.24 -5.18 -0.05
CA PHE A 90 -4.94 -5.14 0.63
C PHE A 90 -4.77 -6.31 1.62
N GLY A 91 -4.96 -7.54 1.14
CA GLY A 91 -4.81 -8.80 1.88
C GLY A 91 -3.71 -9.67 1.28
N TYR A 92 -3.22 -10.67 2.02
CA TYR A 92 -2.18 -11.57 1.51
C TYR A 92 -2.76 -12.94 1.17
N PHE A 93 -2.40 -13.47 0.00
CA PHE A 93 -2.73 -14.83 -0.40
C PHE A 93 -1.62 -15.43 -1.25
N LEU A 94 -1.03 -16.53 -0.80
CA LEU A 94 -0.04 -17.31 -1.55
C LEU A 94 -0.06 -18.77 -1.07
N ASP A 95 -0.05 -19.72 -2.01
CA ASP A 95 0.08 -21.16 -1.74
C ASP A 95 -0.89 -21.68 -0.65
N GLY A 96 -2.14 -21.20 -0.67
CA GLY A 96 -3.18 -21.57 0.31
C GLY A 96 -3.08 -20.87 1.67
N PHE A 97 -1.99 -20.16 1.95
CA PHE A 97 -1.88 -19.31 3.14
C PHE A 97 -2.55 -17.96 2.86
N ARG A 98 -3.54 -17.61 3.69
CA ARG A 98 -4.34 -16.39 3.56
C ARG A 98 -4.25 -15.56 4.83
N VAL A 99 -4.00 -14.26 4.67
CA VAL A 99 -4.14 -13.26 5.73
C VAL A 99 -5.17 -12.24 5.30
N SER A 100 -6.10 -11.92 6.21
CA SER A 100 -7.15 -10.94 5.94
C SER A 100 -6.58 -9.54 5.66
N ASP A 101 -7.34 -8.75 4.91
CA ASP A 101 -7.04 -7.34 4.66
C ASP A 101 -6.85 -6.56 5.97
N LYS A 102 -7.71 -6.81 6.96
CA LYS A 102 -7.64 -6.17 8.27
C LYS A 102 -6.33 -6.49 9.00
N GLU A 103 -5.98 -7.77 9.11
CA GLU A 103 -4.77 -8.18 9.83
C GLU A 103 -3.50 -7.66 9.13
N PHE A 104 -3.43 -7.85 7.81
CA PHE A 104 -2.26 -7.46 7.04
C PHE A 104 -2.06 -5.94 7.06
N SER A 105 -3.10 -5.16 6.77
CA SER A 105 -3.02 -3.70 6.79
C SER A 105 -2.72 -3.12 8.18
N THR A 106 -3.23 -3.75 9.25
CA THR A 106 -2.92 -3.34 10.63
C THR A 106 -1.45 -3.55 10.97
N LEU A 107 -0.87 -4.70 10.60
CA LEU A 107 0.53 -4.99 10.86
C LEU A 107 1.45 -4.11 9.98
N PHE A 108 1.09 -3.90 8.72
CA PHE A 108 1.76 -2.98 7.82
C PHE A 108 1.79 -1.55 8.42
N ALA A 109 0.65 -1.06 8.88
CA ALA A 109 0.51 0.26 9.50
C ALA A 109 1.38 0.42 10.76
N LYS A 110 1.35 -0.56 11.66
CA LYS A 110 2.21 -0.59 12.85
C LYS A 110 3.69 -0.47 12.47
N ASN A 111 4.14 -1.32 11.55
CA ASN A 111 5.55 -1.37 11.13
C ASN A 111 5.96 -0.11 10.36
N LEU A 112 5.04 0.50 9.61
CA LEU A 112 5.27 1.78 8.93
C LEU A 112 5.50 2.91 9.92
N ILE A 113 4.60 3.07 10.91
CA ILE A 113 4.71 4.12 11.94
C ILE A 113 6.01 3.98 12.73
N GLN A 114 6.40 2.74 13.06
CA GLN A 114 7.66 2.46 13.74
C GLN A 114 8.89 2.76 12.87
N SER A 115 8.79 2.57 11.55
CA SER A 115 9.88 2.82 10.60
C SER A 115 10.04 4.32 10.31
N LEU A 116 8.94 5.06 10.28
CA LEU A 116 8.92 6.52 10.15
C LEU A 116 9.34 7.16 11.48
N LYS A 117 10.60 7.59 11.57
CA LYS A 117 11.17 8.24 12.75
C LYS A 117 10.76 9.71 12.86
N LEU A 118 9.47 9.99 12.76
CA LEU A 118 8.89 11.31 12.86
C LEU A 118 8.45 11.60 14.30
N ASN A 119 8.41 12.88 14.66
CA ASN A 119 7.83 13.30 15.92
C ASN A 119 6.30 13.24 15.82
N TRP A 120 5.73 12.10 16.17
CA TRP A 120 4.29 11.87 16.09
C TRP A 120 3.56 12.58 17.23
N VAL A 121 2.44 13.22 16.90
CA VAL A 121 1.50 13.68 17.92
C VAL A 121 0.90 12.48 18.66
N ASN A 122 0.50 12.71 19.91
CA ASN A 122 -0.08 11.66 20.74
C ASN A 122 -1.39 11.12 20.12
N SER A 123 -1.80 9.93 20.55
CA SER A 123 -2.97 9.23 20.01
C SER A 123 -4.26 10.06 20.05
N VAL A 124 -4.47 10.89 21.08
CA VAL A 124 -5.66 11.74 21.22
C VAL A 124 -5.61 12.92 20.25
N ALA A 125 -4.48 13.60 20.16
CA ALA A 125 -4.27 14.66 19.17
C ALA A 125 -4.41 14.14 17.73
N ASN A 126 -3.95 12.93 17.44
CA ASN A 126 -4.13 12.31 16.12
C ASN A 126 -5.60 11.96 15.83
N GLY A 127 -6.42 11.79 16.86
CA GLY A 127 -7.83 11.40 16.74
C GLY A 127 -8.66 12.36 15.89
N ILE A 128 -8.33 13.65 15.87
CA ILE A 128 -9.03 14.66 15.07
C ILE A 128 -8.93 14.40 13.55
N TYR A 129 -7.88 13.71 13.12
CA TYR A 129 -7.66 13.35 11.72
C TYR A 129 -8.23 11.98 11.34
N GLN A 130 -8.66 11.19 12.32
CA GLN A 130 -9.22 9.85 12.14
C GLN A 130 -10.75 9.84 12.05
N SER A 131 -11.42 10.99 11.95
CA SER A 131 -12.88 11.02 11.79
C SER A 131 -13.30 10.61 10.36
N PRO A 132 -14.42 9.89 10.17
CA PRO A 132 -14.94 9.56 8.84
C PRO A 132 -15.13 10.79 7.94
N LYS A 133 -15.53 11.94 8.52
CA LYS A 133 -15.65 13.21 7.80
C LYS A 133 -14.29 13.68 7.29
N THR A 134 -13.26 13.59 8.11
CA THR A 134 -11.87 13.96 7.74
C THR A 134 -11.33 13.04 6.64
N LEU A 135 -11.64 11.74 6.69
CA LEU A 135 -11.22 10.77 5.68
C LEU A 135 -11.81 11.03 4.29
N SER A 136 -13.02 11.58 4.21
CA SER A 136 -13.65 11.91 2.92
C SER A 136 -12.84 12.93 2.10
N TYR A 137 -11.99 13.74 2.75
CA TYR A 137 -11.11 14.69 2.08
C TYR A 137 -9.81 14.05 1.57
N PHE A 138 -9.48 12.85 2.03
CA PHE A 138 -8.15 12.28 1.92
C PHE A 138 -8.09 10.94 1.21
N SER A 139 -9.16 10.14 1.32
CA SER A 139 -9.20 8.76 0.86
C SER A 139 -10.39 8.49 -0.08
N PRO A 140 -10.27 7.51 -1.01
CA PRO A 140 -11.37 6.98 -1.80
C PRO A 140 -12.53 6.50 -0.93
N LYS A 141 -13.75 6.57 -1.49
CA LYS A 141 -15.01 6.24 -0.79
C LYS A 141 -15.07 4.81 -0.25
N ASP A 142 -14.34 3.88 -0.85
CA ASP A 142 -14.33 2.45 -0.51
C ASP A 142 -13.21 2.04 0.46
N ALA A 143 -12.33 2.98 0.84
CA ALA A 143 -11.24 2.71 1.77
C ALA A 143 -11.74 2.74 3.22
N LYS A 144 -11.25 1.80 4.03
CA LYS A 144 -11.54 1.70 5.46
C LYS A 144 -10.43 2.34 6.28
N LEU A 145 -10.79 2.97 7.38
CA LEU A 145 -9.83 3.50 8.35
C LEU A 145 -9.11 2.37 9.09
N ILE A 146 -7.79 2.51 9.20
CA ILE A 146 -6.97 1.71 10.11
C ILE A 146 -6.83 2.50 11.41
N ASN A 147 -7.24 1.90 12.53
CA ASN A 147 -7.06 2.52 13.84
C ASN A 147 -5.57 2.51 14.22
N VAL A 148 -4.94 3.69 14.20
CA VAL A 148 -3.50 3.83 14.52
C VAL A 148 -3.23 4.28 15.94
N SER A 149 -4.28 4.58 16.72
CA SER A 149 -4.14 5.01 18.12
C SER A 149 -3.30 4.06 19.00
N PRO A 150 -3.39 2.71 18.83
CA PRO A 150 -2.53 1.79 19.58
C PRO A 150 -1.04 1.85 19.23
N PHE A 151 -0.67 2.50 18.13
CA PHE A 151 0.71 2.60 17.64
C PHE A 151 1.37 3.94 17.95
N LEU A 152 0.61 4.87 18.55
CA LEU A 152 1.06 6.20 18.93
C LEU A 152 1.24 6.31 20.44
N THR A 153 2.05 7.26 20.87
CA THR A 153 2.25 7.54 22.31
C THR A 153 0.95 8.06 22.93
N GLN A 154 0.67 7.60 24.16
CA GLN A 154 -0.43 8.13 24.95
C GLN A 154 0.09 9.27 25.83
N GLU A 155 -0.55 10.44 25.73
CA GLU A 155 -0.29 11.56 26.63
C GLU A 155 -1.19 11.44 27.86
N LYS A 156 -0.60 11.49 29.06
CA LYS A 156 -1.32 11.40 30.33
C LYS A 156 -1.67 12.79 30.86
N ASP A 157 -0.89 13.80 30.50
CA ASP A 157 -1.14 15.18 30.91
C ASP A 157 -2.28 15.80 30.08
N LYS A 158 -3.43 15.98 30.72
CA LYS A 158 -4.64 16.58 30.11
C LYS A 158 -4.40 17.95 29.49
N ALA A 159 -3.44 18.73 30.01
CA ALA A 159 -3.09 20.02 29.44
C ALA A 159 -2.35 19.85 28.10
N LYS A 160 -1.60 18.76 27.93
CA LYS A 160 -0.80 18.44 26.73
C LYS A 160 -1.52 17.57 25.70
N MET A 161 -2.59 16.87 26.08
CA MET A 161 -3.36 15.99 25.19
C MET A 161 -3.83 16.69 23.90
N TYR A 162 -4.25 17.96 24.00
CA TYR A 162 -4.73 18.78 22.89
C TYR A 162 -3.79 19.94 22.51
N ALA A 163 -2.61 19.99 23.14
CA ALA A 163 -1.68 21.12 23.07
C ALA A 163 -0.77 21.12 21.84
N LYS A 164 -0.46 19.93 21.32
CA LYS A 164 0.52 19.80 20.26
C LYS A 164 -0.08 20.26 18.94
N PHE A 165 0.40 21.40 18.46
CA PHE A 165 0.07 21.93 17.15
C PHE A 165 0.67 21.01 16.09
N THR A 166 -0.14 20.12 15.52
CA THR A 166 0.28 19.34 14.35
C THR A 166 0.68 20.28 13.22
N ASP A 167 1.87 20.12 12.66
CA ASP A 167 2.34 20.89 11.49
C ASP A 167 1.94 20.24 10.17
N TYR A 168 2.03 18.91 10.13
CA TYR A 168 1.80 18.15 8.94
C TYR A 168 0.98 16.89 9.22
N VAL A 169 0.13 16.54 8.25
CA VAL A 169 -0.59 15.26 8.24
C VAL A 169 -0.01 14.40 7.13
N VAL A 170 0.48 13.21 7.49
CA VAL A 170 0.85 12.16 6.55
C VAL A 170 -0.38 11.29 6.30
N VAL A 171 -0.94 11.36 5.09
CA VAL A 171 -2.04 10.51 4.67
C VAL A 171 -1.47 9.35 3.88
N VAL A 172 -1.77 8.12 4.27
CA VAL A 172 -1.35 6.89 3.59
C VAL A 172 -2.59 6.07 3.27
N ASN A 173 -2.69 5.63 2.02
CA ASN A 173 -3.75 4.76 1.56
C ASN A 173 -3.18 3.53 0.86
N LEU A 174 -3.39 2.39 1.50
CA LEU A 174 -3.02 1.07 1.02
C LEU A 174 -4.07 0.62 -0.02
N GLN A 175 -3.75 0.81 -1.30
CA GLN A 175 -4.70 0.65 -2.41
C GLN A 175 -4.94 -0.81 -2.79
N ASP A 176 -3.86 -1.55 -2.95
CA ASP A 176 -3.90 -2.92 -3.44
C ASP A 176 -2.64 -3.68 -3.04
N PHE A 177 -2.78 -4.98 -2.87
CA PHE A 177 -1.66 -5.89 -2.72
C PHE A 177 -1.94 -7.17 -3.50
N TYR A 178 -0.92 -7.65 -4.22
CA TYR A 178 -0.97 -8.94 -4.88
C TYR A 178 0.40 -9.59 -4.92
N VAL A 179 0.42 -10.91 -5.15
CA VAL A 179 1.64 -11.64 -5.48
C VAL A 179 1.65 -11.90 -6.98
N ASN A 180 2.62 -11.31 -7.67
CA ASN A 180 2.89 -11.59 -9.06
C ASN A 180 3.71 -12.89 -9.17
N ILE A 181 3.26 -13.84 -9.98
CA ILE A 181 3.92 -15.13 -10.18
C ILE A 181 4.27 -15.25 -11.66
N THR A 182 5.56 -15.23 -11.96
CA THR A 182 6.08 -15.38 -13.32
C THR A 182 6.65 -16.79 -13.49
N ASN A 183 6.04 -17.58 -14.36
CA ASN A 183 6.54 -18.91 -14.71
C ASN A 183 7.52 -18.81 -15.87
N TYR A 184 8.76 -19.19 -15.63
CA TYR A 184 9.76 -19.46 -16.65
C TYR A 184 9.81 -20.97 -16.95
N PHE A 185 10.40 -21.35 -18.08
CA PHE A 185 10.43 -22.73 -18.56
C PHE A 185 11.01 -23.75 -17.55
N ILE A 186 11.90 -23.31 -16.64
CA ILE A 186 12.57 -24.15 -15.63
C ILE A 186 12.47 -23.62 -14.20
N THR A 187 11.86 -22.44 -13.99
CA THR A 187 11.83 -21.79 -12.68
C THR A 187 10.59 -20.89 -12.56
N THR A 188 10.16 -20.60 -11.34
CA THR A 188 9.07 -19.66 -11.07
C THR A 188 9.65 -18.54 -10.21
N SER A 189 9.34 -17.28 -10.54
CA SER A 189 9.64 -16.16 -9.64
C SER A 189 8.35 -15.63 -9.05
N LYS A 190 8.38 -15.34 -7.74
CA LYS A 190 7.27 -14.73 -7.00
C LYS A 190 7.68 -13.34 -6.53
N GLU A 191 6.80 -12.36 -6.66
CA GLU A 191 7.03 -10.98 -6.23
C GLU A 191 5.79 -10.46 -5.52
N GLY A 192 5.93 -9.98 -4.30
CA GLY A 192 4.89 -9.22 -3.62
C GLY A 192 4.89 -7.80 -4.16
N VAL A 193 3.72 -7.29 -4.54
CA VAL A 193 3.53 -5.94 -5.04
C VAL A 193 2.50 -5.22 -4.15
N ALA A 194 2.88 -4.07 -3.60
CA ALA A 194 1.99 -3.20 -2.84
C ALA A 194 1.84 -1.84 -3.52
N ASN A 195 0.61 -1.45 -3.84
CA ASN A 195 0.29 -0.14 -4.36
C ASN A 195 -0.20 0.77 -3.23
N VAL A 196 0.51 1.88 -3.01
CA VAL A 196 0.24 2.81 -1.92
C VAL A 196 0.20 4.24 -2.44
N ASN A 197 -0.84 4.97 -2.08
CA ASN A 197 -0.90 6.40 -2.33
C ASN A 197 -0.59 7.13 -1.02
N PHE A 198 0.31 8.10 -1.04
CA PHE A 198 0.54 8.94 0.13
C PHE A 198 0.54 10.42 -0.21
N LYS A 199 0.21 11.23 0.81
CA LYS A 199 0.24 12.68 0.76
C LYS A 199 0.84 13.24 2.04
N ILE A 200 1.52 14.37 1.93
CA ILE A 200 1.96 15.19 3.06
C ILE A 200 1.23 16.52 2.96
N ILE A 201 0.49 16.90 3.98
CA ILE A 201 -0.41 18.06 3.97
C ILE A 201 -0.02 18.99 5.10
N SER A 202 0.12 20.29 4.82
CA SER A 202 0.29 21.30 5.86
C SER A 202 -1.05 21.58 6.55
N THR A 203 -1.07 21.48 7.88
CA THR A 203 -2.25 21.80 8.69
C THR A 203 -2.56 23.28 8.72
N ARG A 204 -1.55 24.13 8.51
CA ARG A 204 -1.66 25.60 8.60
C ARG A 204 -2.56 26.19 7.51
N ASN A 205 -2.51 25.64 6.30
CA ASN A 205 -3.20 26.18 5.13
C ASN A 205 -3.86 25.09 4.27
N GLY A 206 -3.86 23.84 4.75
CA GLY A 206 -4.39 22.69 4.03
C GLY A 206 -3.62 22.30 2.78
N LYS A 207 -2.49 22.92 2.44
CA LYS A 207 -1.80 22.68 1.16
C LYS A 207 -1.19 21.27 1.12
N ILE A 208 -1.42 20.56 0.03
CA ILE A 208 -0.69 19.32 -0.29
C ILE A 208 0.74 19.71 -0.67
N LEU A 209 1.71 19.25 0.10
CA LEU A 209 3.13 19.50 -0.11
C LEU A 209 3.79 18.40 -0.94
N ALA A 210 3.32 17.16 -0.80
CA ALA A 210 3.71 16.04 -1.62
C ALA A 210 2.51 15.12 -1.82
N ALA A 211 2.40 14.52 -3.01
CA ALA A 211 1.45 13.46 -3.32
C ALA A 211 2.11 12.47 -4.29
N LYS A 212 2.11 11.18 -3.96
CA LYS A 212 2.75 10.14 -4.77
C LYS A 212 1.98 8.83 -4.74
N ASN A 213 2.10 8.10 -5.83
CA ASN A 213 1.81 6.67 -5.91
C ASN A 213 3.14 5.93 -5.78
N ALA A 214 3.25 5.09 -4.77
CA ALA A 214 4.39 4.23 -4.52
C ALA A 214 3.98 2.78 -4.83
N GLU A 215 4.66 2.18 -5.79
CA GLU A 215 4.64 0.74 -6.01
C GLU A 215 5.84 0.14 -5.30
N LEU A 216 5.59 -0.80 -4.39
CA LEU A 216 6.62 -1.46 -3.58
C LEU A 216 6.69 -2.91 -4.01
N ASN A 217 7.88 -3.33 -4.44
CA ASN A 217 8.11 -4.66 -4.97
C ASN A 217 9.10 -5.44 -4.09
N LEU A 218 8.76 -6.67 -3.73
CA LEU A 218 9.61 -7.54 -2.93
C LEU A 218 9.66 -8.94 -3.53
N THR A 219 10.85 -9.39 -3.93
CA THR A 219 11.07 -10.76 -4.38
C THR A 219 10.81 -11.74 -3.22
N LEU A 220 10.01 -12.76 -3.50
CA LEU A 220 9.60 -13.77 -2.54
C LEU A 220 10.35 -15.09 -2.77
N LYS A 221 10.50 -15.87 -1.70
CA LYS A 221 11.16 -17.18 -1.73
C LYS A 221 10.16 -18.26 -2.15
N ASP A 222 10.65 -19.33 -2.77
CA ASP A 222 9.76 -20.31 -3.41
C ASP A 222 8.93 -21.17 -2.44
N GLN A 223 9.42 -21.42 -1.22
CA GLN A 223 8.98 -22.56 -0.42
C GLN A 223 8.16 -22.23 0.85
N ASP A 224 8.06 -20.97 1.29
CA ASP A 224 7.33 -20.66 2.53
C ASP A 224 6.50 -19.37 2.41
N ALA A 225 5.19 -19.55 2.18
CA ALA A 225 4.23 -18.46 2.09
C ALA A 225 4.07 -17.66 3.40
N LYS A 226 4.27 -18.30 4.56
CA LYS A 226 4.22 -17.63 5.86
C LYS A 226 5.49 -16.81 6.10
N GLN A 227 6.66 -17.34 5.77
CA GLN A 227 7.91 -16.57 5.82
C GLN A 227 7.90 -15.41 4.84
N ASN A 228 7.39 -15.60 3.62
CA ASN A 228 7.21 -14.53 2.65
C ASN A 228 6.30 -13.42 3.19
N TYR A 229 5.18 -13.79 3.83
CA TYR A 229 4.33 -12.83 4.52
C TYR A 229 5.10 -12.05 5.60
N GLN A 230 5.90 -12.72 6.44
CA GLN A 230 6.74 -12.07 7.44
C GLN A 230 7.77 -11.12 6.80
N ASP A 231 8.40 -11.53 5.71
CA ASP A 231 9.36 -10.72 4.98
C ASP A 231 8.67 -9.46 4.40
N ILE A 232 7.47 -9.60 3.83
CA ILE A 232 6.64 -8.50 3.31
C ILE A 232 6.30 -7.49 4.40
N VAL A 233 5.71 -7.93 5.51
CA VAL A 233 5.29 -7.01 6.59
C VAL A 233 6.47 -6.33 7.28
N ASN A 234 7.66 -6.90 7.21
CA ASN A 234 8.87 -6.32 7.81
C ASN A 234 9.64 -5.40 6.86
N GLN A 235 9.57 -5.63 5.54
CA GLN A 235 10.38 -4.90 4.55
C GLN A 235 9.60 -3.81 3.83
N MET A 236 8.40 -4.10 3.32
CA MET A 236 7.64 -3.11 2.53
C MET A 236 7.28 -1.85 3.31
N PRO A 237 6.89 -1.90 4.60
CA PRO A 237 6.69 -0.68 5.38
C PRO A 237 7.94 0.19 5.51
N LYS A 238 9.13 -0.43 5.57
CA LYS A 238 10.41 0.28 5.60
C LYS A 238 10.73 0.93 4.25
N MET A 239 10.42 0.23 3.16
CA MET A 239 10.55 0.78 1.81
C MET A 239 9.69 2.03 1.65
N LEU A 240 8.42 1.96 2.07
CA LEU A 240 7.51 3.11 2.05
C LEU A 240 8.00 4.24 2.96
N ALA A 241 8.46 3.91 4.17
CA ALA A 241 9.01 4.90 5.10
C ALA A 241 10.18 5.67 4.47
N SER A 242 11.08 4.98 3.77
CA SER A 242 12.19 5.61 3.03
C SER A 242 11.70 6.58 1.95
N VAL A 243 10.66 6.21 1.20
CA VAL A 243 10.07 7.09 0.18
C VAL A 243 9.46 8.34 0.82
N ILE A 244 8.72 8.19 1.92
CA ILE A 244 8.09 9.32 2.63
C ILE A 244 9.16 10.21 3.28
N ASP A 245 10.15 9.64 3.96
CA ASP A 245 11.24 10.36 4.61
C ASP A 245 12.03 11.21 3.61
N ASN A 246 12.25 10.70 2.39
CA ASN A 246 12.90 11.45 1.33
C ASN A 246 12.09 12.69 0.92
N GLU A 247 10.77 12.59 0.86
CA GLU A 247 9.92 13.76 0.58
C GLU A 247 9.91 14.74 1.76
N ILE A 248 9.85 14.26 3.00
CA ILE A 248 9.93 15.12 4.19
C ILE A 248 11.26 15.87 4.26
N LYS A 249 12.38 15.21 3.94
CA LYS A 249 13.71 15.85 3.90
C LYS A 249 13.76 16.98 2.87
N LYS A 250 13.24 16.76 1.66
CA LYS A 250 13.16 17.80 0.62
C LYS A 250 12.35 19.02 1.08
N LEU A 251 11.23 18.78 1.78
CA LEU A 251 10.42 19.85 2.34
C LEU A 251 11.21 20.66 3.38
N LYS A 252 11.94 20.01 4.29
CA LYS A 252 12.77 20.71 5.29
C LYS A 252 13.88 21.55 4.64
N SER A 253 14.50 21.06 3.57
CA SER A 253 15.53 21.80 2.82
C SER A 253 14.99 22.97 2.00
N THR A 254 13.67 23.07 1.79
CA THR A 254 13.03 24.18 1.06
C THR A 254 12.49 25.26 2.01
N ILE A 255 12.33 24.93 3.30
CA ILE A 255 11.75 25.81 4.33
C ILE A 255 12.84 26.49 5.17
N ASN A 256 14.05 25.92 5.22
CA ASN A 256 15.26 26.54 5.78
C ASN A 256 16.05 27.26 4.67
#